data_AF-A0A1L3J483-F1
#
_entry.id   AF-A0A1L3J483-F1
#
_cell.length_a   1.000
_cell.length_b   1.000
_cell.length_c   1.000
_cell.angle_alpha   90.00
_cell.angle_beta   90.00
_cell.angle_gamma   90.00
#
_symmetry.space_group_name_H-M   'P 1'
#
loop_
_entity.id
_entity.type
_entity.pdbx_description
1 polymer ?
#
loop_
_entity_poly.entity_id
_entity_poly.type
_entity_poly.pdbx_seq_one_letter_code
_entity_poly.pdbx_strand_id
1 'polypeptide(L)'
;MLRNQIKFSGLFLGLILLASCSDDDAAPVQEIDLNAKAFKADMHVRTSSLPQSILNYVTENYPNLTIREAEIEDNNNYEVELSNGLELIFDSNGNFLGIDDDDNDDFDDEHIAIADIPQKIKDFIAANFGQYTIEEAERENNGNYEIELSNDIELIFDSNGNFLGIAVDENEDEDEDGDVDINPSDLPQVIKDYISENYPDRTIIEAEIEEDGNYEVTLNNGVELEFDSEGNFLKADDNNGDDEEDD
;
A
#
# COMPACT_ATOMS: atom_id res chain seq x y z
N MET A 1 62.48 -18.10 -63.18
CA MET A 1 61.24 -18.12 -63.99
C MET A 1 60.24 -17.25 -63.24
N LEU A 2 60.09 -15.94 -63.54
CA LEU A 2 59.11 -15.33 -64.49
C LEU A 2 57.79 -16.10 -64.53
N ARG A 3 56.58 -15.55 -64.29
CA ARG A 3 55.95 -14.23 -64.50
C ARG A 3 54.75 -14.15 -63.51
N ASN A 4 54.53 -13.09 -62.73
CA ASN A 4 53.96 -11.78 -63.06
C ASN A 4 52.58 -11.80 -63.75
N GLN A 5 51.53 -11.35 -63.05
CA GLN A 5 50.65 -10.26 -63.51
C GLN A 5 49.99 -9.55 -62.32
N ILE A 6 50.39 -8.30 -62.10
CA ILE A 6 49.63 -7.24 -61.41
C ILE A 6 48.82 -6.49 -62.47
N LYS A 7 47.55 -6.16 -62.19
CA LYS A 7 46.80 -5.03 -62.78
C LYS A 7 45.90 -4.44 -61.69
N PHE A 8 46.24 -3.28 -61.11
CA PHE A 8 45.85 -1.91 -61.48
C PHE A 8 44.36 -1.56 -61.33
N SER A 9 44.11 -0.79 -60.26
CA SER A 9 43.37 0.48 -60.20
C SER A 9 41.87 0.52 -60.46
N GLY A 10 41.15 0.92 -59.40
CA GLY A 10 39.83 1.52 -59.45
C GLY A 10 39.52 2.24 -58.14
N LEU A 11 40.00 3.48 -58.00
CA LEU A 11 39.48 4.44 -57.04
C LEU A 11 38.02 4.74 -57.44
N PHE A 12 37.04 4.34 -56.63
CA PHE A 12 35.66 4.81 -56.77
C PHE A 12 35.32 5.67 -55.55
N LEU A 13 35.59 6.96 -55.69
CA LEU A 13 34.93 8.01 -54.92
C LEU A 13 33.54 8.15 -55.56
N GLY A 14 32.47 7.78 -54.87
CA GLY A 14 31.16 7.69 -55.51
C GLY A 14 29.99 7.68 -54.55
N LEU A 15 29.65 8.89 -54.09
CA LEU A 15 28.30 9.39 -53.83
C LEU A 15 27.50 8.77 -52.67
N ILE A 16 27.36 9.58 -51.62
CA ILE A 16 26.29 9.51 -50.63
C ILE A 16 24.94 9.47 -51.38
N LEU A 17 24.19 8.41 -51.17
CA LEU A 17 22.73 8.40 -51.32
C LEU A 17 22.16 8.18 -49.93
N LEU A 18 21.67 9.26 -49.32
CA LEU A 18 20.74 9.19 -48.20
C LEU A 18 19.44 8.61 -48.75
N ALA A 19 19.26 7.29 -48.62
CA ALA A 19 17.97 6.67 -48.76
C ALA A 19 17.24 6.81 -47.42
N SER A 20 16.45 7.87 -47.33
CA SER A 20 15.37 8.03 -46.37
C SER A 20 14.27 7.01 -46.68
N CYS A 21 14.19 5.94 -45.88
CA CYS A 21 13.01 5.08 -45.66
C CYS A 21 13.08 4.70 -44.18
N SER A 22 12.30 5.28 -43.26
CA SER A 22 10.85 5.08 -43.03
C SER A 22 10.47 3.61 -43.04
N ASP A 23 10.70 2.96 -41.90
CA ASP A 23 9.69 2.20 -41.14
C ASP A 23 10.36 1.81 -39.80
N ASP A 24 10.38 2.79 -38.89
CA ASP A 24 10.66 2.59 -37.48
C ASP A 24 9.44 1.91 -36.86
N ASP A 25 9.55 0.60 -36.62
CA ASP A 25 8.67 -0.14 -35.70
C ASP A 25 9.50 -1.23 -34.96
N ALA A 26 10.73 -0.87 -34.58
CA ALA A 26 11.33 -1.49 -33.41
C ALA A 26 10.71 -0.78 -32.20
N ALA A 27 9.78 -1.46 -31.51
CA ALA A 27 9.25 -0.99 -30.24
C ALA A 27 10.41 -0.50 -29.35
N PRO A 28 10.26 0.63 -28.64
CA PRO A 28 11.31 1.09 -27.75
C PRO A 28 11.63 -0.04 -26.77
N VAL A 29 12.90 -0.43 -26.70
CA VAL A 29 13.38 -1.28 -25.61
C VAL A 29 13.17 -0.45 -24.35
N GLN A 30 12.15 -0.79 -23.57
CA GLN A 30 11.89 -0.16 -22.30
C GLN A 30 13.07 -0.56 -21.40
N GLU A 31 13.97 0.38 -21.11
CA GLU A 31 15.00 0.15 -20.11
C GLU A 31 14.30 -0.04 -18.77
N ILE A 32 14.49 -1.21 -18.16
CA ILE A 32 13.90 -1.53 -16.87
C ILE A 32 14.76 -0.86 -15.81
N ASP A 33 14.15 0.01 -14.99
CA ASP A 33 14.83 0.61 -13.84
C ASP A 33 14.84 -0.41 -12.69
N LEU A 34 16.00 -1.02 -12.45
CA LEU A 34 16.18 -2.00 -11.37
C LEU A 34 16.15 -1.38 -9.96
N ASN A 35 16.09 -0.05 -9.85
CA ASN A 35 15.91 0.64 -8.57
C ASN A 35 14.51 1.25 -8.43
N ALA A 36 13.59 0.93 -9.34
CA ALA A 36 12.19 1.29 -9.17
C ALA A 36 11.69 0.75 -7.81
N LYS A 37 10.87 1.54 -7.13
CA LYS A 37 10.22 1.17 -5.88
C LYS A 37 8.76 0.84 -6.15
N ALA A 38 8.27 -0.19 -5.50
CA ALA A 38 6.87 -0.56 -5.48
C ALA A 38 6.47 -0.67 -4.00
N PHE A 39 5.39 0.01 -3.62
CA PHE A 39 4.87 -0.04 -2.26
C PHE A 39 4.17 -1.38 -2.03
N LYS A 40 4.32 -1.91 -0.82
CA LYS A 40 3.56 -3.06 -0.33
C LYS A 40 2.07 -2.71 -0.18
N ALA A 41 1.29 -3.75 0.02
CA ALA A 41 -0.15 -3.79 -0.16
C ALA A 41 -0.95 -2.88 0.79
N ASP A 42 -0.38 -2.57 1.96
CA ASP A 42 -1.17 -2.08 3.08
C ASP A 42 -0.90 -0.61 3.29
N MET A 43 -1.94 0.18 3.04
CA MET A 43 -1.90 1.64 3.19
C MET A 43 -2.73 2.03 4.41
N HIS A 44 -2.09 2.64 5.40
CA HIS A 44 -2.79 3.18 6.57
C HIS A 44 -3.91 4.16 6.15
N VAL A 45 -5.06 4.06 6.83
CA VAL A 45 -6.17 4.99 6.66
C VAL A 45 -6.72 5.45 7.99
N ARG A 46 -6.96 6.76 8.09
CA ARG A 46 -7.63 7.34 9.26
C ARG A 46 -9.02 6.74 9.44
N THR A 47 -9.35 6.33 10.65
CA THR A 47 -10.67 5.79 11.00
C THR A 47 -11.81 6.74 10.63
N SER A 48 -11.61 8.06 10.77
CA SER A 48 -12.58 9.08 10.39
C SER A 48 -12.91 9.08 8.88
N SER A 49 -12.02 8.53 8.03
CA SER A 49 -12.19 8.39 6.58
C SER A 49 -12.84 7.06 6.15
N LEU A 50 -13.04 6.11 7.07
CA LEU A 50 -13.65 4.83 6.74
C LEU A 50 -15.11 4.98 6.28
N PRO A 51 -15.59 4.12 5.35
CA PRO A 51 -16.99 4.07 5.00
C PRO A 51 -17.89 3.96 6.24
N GLN A 52 -18.94 4.78 6.29
CA GLN A 52 -19.88 4.81 7.42
C GLN A 52 -20.50 3.43 7.74
N SER A 53 -20.60 2.53 6.77
CA SER A 53 -21.04 1.15 6.99
C SER A 53 -20.10 0.34 7.89
N ILE A 54 -18.79 0.57 7.79
CA ILE A 54 -17.76 -0.05 8.63
C ILE A 54 -17.87 0.48 10.06
N LEU A 55 -17.91 1.82 10.23
CA LEU A 55 -18.06 2.45 11.54
C LEU A 55 -19.33 1.98 12.28
N ASN A 56 -20.44 1.85 11.53
CA ASN A 56 -21.68 1.30 12.07
C ASN A 56 -21.52 -0.17 12.47
N TYR A 57 -20.86 -0.98 11.64
CA TYR A 57 -20.65 -2.39 11.93
C TYR A 57 -19.84 -2.60 13.21
N VAL A 58 -18.73 -1.86 13.37
CA VAL A 58 -17.91 -1.91 14.59
C VAL A 58 -18.72 -1.50 15.81
N THR A 59 -19.43 -0.37 15.72
CA THR A 59 -20.25 0.14 16.84
C THR A 59 -21.36 -0.85 17.24
N GLU A 60 -22.03 -1.48 16.28
CA GLU A 60 -23.16 -2.38 16.54
C GLU A 60 -22.73 -3.76 17.07
N ASN A 61 -21.62 -4.30 16.55
CA ASN A 61 -21.18 -5.67 16.85
C ASN A 61 -20.13 -5.73 17.97
N TYR A 62 -19.35 -4.66 18.14
CA TYR A 62 -18.23 -4.58 19.08
C TYR A 62 -18.31 -3.34 20.00
N PRO A 63 -19.43 -3.10 20.71
CA PRO A 63 -19.70 -1.85 21.43
C PRO A 63 -18.77 -1.53 22.62
N ASN A 64 -17.84 -2.43 22.95
CA ASN A 64 -16.85 -2.23 24.03
C ASN A 64 -15.41 -2.18 23.50
N LEU A 65 -15.23 -2.23 22.18
CA LEU A 65 -13.93 -2.17 21.52
C LEU A 65 -13.86 -0.87 20.71
N THR A 66 -12.67 -0.32 20.62
CA THR A 66 -12.32 0.75 19.67
C THR A 66 -11.57 0.15 18.49
N ILE A 67 -11.58 0.88 17.38
CA ILE A 67 -10.62 0.72 16.29
C ILE A 67 -9.25 1.17 16.83
N ARG A 68 -8.23 0.39 16.51
CA ARG A 68 -6.81 0.62 16.81
C ARG A 68 -6.09 1.11 15.56
N GLU A 69 -6.46 0.51 14.43
CA GLU A 69 -5.78 0.69 13.16
C GLU A 69 -6.75 0.32 12.05
N ALA A 70 -6.60 0.98 10.91
CA ALA A 70 -7.32 0.62 9.71
C ALA A 70 -6.43 0.83 8.50
N GLU A 71 -6.49 -0.12 7.57
CA GLU A 71 -5.66 -0.14 6.37
C GLU A 71 -6.52 -0.43 5.14
N ILE A 72 -6.01 -0.03 3.98
CA ILE A 72 -6.52 -0.47 2.68
C ILE A 72 -5.52 -1.45 2.10
N GLU A 73 -6.01 -2.67 1.90
CA GLU A 73 -5.31 -3.77 1.22
C GLU A 73 -5.10 -3.49 -0.27
N ASP A 74 -4.19 -4.22 -0.91
CA ASP A 74 -3.91 -4.08 -2.33
C ASP A 74 -5.11 -4.39 -3.26
N ASN A 75 -6.08 -5.16 -2.77
CA ASN A 75 -7.31 -5.53 -3.44
C ASN A 75 -8.43 -4.50 -3.19
N ASN A 76 -8.13 -3.42 -2.45
CA ASN A 76 -9.00 -2.35 -1.99
C ASN A 76 -10.02 -2.76 -0.93
N ASN A 77 -9.84 -3.91 -0.29
CA ASN A 77 -10.55 -4.22 0.94
C ASN A 77 -10.04 -3.31 2.05
N TYR A 78 -10.84 -3.18 3.09
CA TYR A 78 -10.42 -2.54 4.33
C TYR A 78 -10.12 -3.61 5.35
N GLU A 79 -8.97 -3.49 5.98
CA GLU A 79 -8.67 -4.14 7.24
C GLU A 79 -8.94 -3.16 8.38
N VAL A 80 -9.55 -3.63 9.46
CA VAL A 80 -9.80 -2.84 10.66
C VAL A 80 -9.42 -3.67 11.87
N GLU A 81 -8.32 -3.30 12.52
CA GLU A 81 -7.93 -3.90 13.78
C GLU A 81 -8.63 -3.20 14.94
N LEU A 82 -9.21 -4.00 15.82
CA LEU A 82 -9.80 -3.54 17.08
C LEU A 82 -8.78 -3.60 18.22
N SER A 83 -8.97 -2.74 19.23
CA SER A 83 -8.22 -2.64 20.50
C SER A 83 -7.94 -3.94 21.29
N ASN A 84 -8.47 -5.09 20.87
CA ASN A 84 -8.16 -6.41 21.42
C ASN A 84 -7.32 -7.30 20.50
N GLY A 85 -6.76 -6.79 19.39
CA GLY A 85 -6.12 -7.57 18.32
C GLY A 85 -7.13 -8.22 17.37
N LEU A 86 -8.36 -7.71 17.36
CA LEU A 86 -9.48 -8.08 16.49
C LEU A 86 -9.35 -7.62 15.05
N GLU A 87 -8.81 -8.37 14.09
CA GLU A 87 -8.77 -7.92 12.68
C GLU A 87 -10.07 -8.27 11.94
N LEU A 88 -10.66 -7.27 11.28
CA LEU A 88 -11.93 -7.37 10.56
C LEU A 88 -11.75 -6.95 9.11
N ILE A 89 -12.12 -7.83 8.18
CA ILE A 89 -11.99 -7.56 6.75
C ILE A 89 -13.33 -7.13 6.15
N PHE A 90 -13.31 -6.05 5.38
CA PHE A 90 -14.45 -5.51 4.64
C PHE A 90 -14.11 -5.36 3.16
N ASP A 91 -15.09 -5.54 2.28
CA ASP A 91 -14.89 -5.23 0.87
C ASP A 91 -14.74 -3.71 0.65
N SER A 92 -14.31 -3.32 -0.56
CA SER A 92 -14.14 -1.92 -0.95
C SER A 92 -15.41 -1.04 -0.85
N ASN A 93 -16.59 -1.64 -0.65
CA ASN A 93 -17.86 -0.93 -0.42
C ASN A 93 -18.25 -0.88 1.06
N GLY A 94 -17.38 -1.37 1.95
CA GLY A 94 -17.59 -1.46 3.39
C GLY A 94 -18.56 -2.56 3.82
N ASN A 95 -18.71 -3.64 3.03
CA ASN A 95 -19.45 -4.83 3.46
C ASN A 95 -18.52 -5.80 4.20
N PHE A 96 -18.92 -6.25 5.39
CA PHE A 96 -18.14 -7.21 6.18
C PHE A 96 -17.95 -8.54 5.43
N LEU A 97 -16.69 -8.97 5.28
CA LEU A 97 -16.29 -10.22 4.65
C LEU A 97 -15.99 -11.30 5.69
N GLY A 98 -15.22 -10.96 6.72
CA GLY A 98 -14.76 -11.93 7.71
C GLY A 98 -13.93 -11.31 8.82
N ILE A 99 -13.51 -12.18 9.73
CA ILE A 99 -12.45 -11.91 10.70
C ILE A 99 -11.21 -12.51 10.07
N ASP A 100 -10.09 -11.79 10.12
CA ASP A 100 -8.81 -12.43 9.85
C ASP A 100 -8.43 -13.26 11.09
N ASP A 101 -8.37 -14.57 10.91
CA ASP A 101 -7.88 -15.47 11.94
C ASP A 101 -6.81 -16.34 11.30
N ASP A 102 -5.51 -16.02 11.52
CA ASP A 102 -4.26 -16.66 11.04
C ASP A 102 -4.28 -18.20 10.83
N ASP A 103 -5.28 -18.89 11.36
CA ASP A 103 -5.61 -20.29 11.14
C ASP A 103 -6.25 -20.59 9.77
N ASN A 104 -6.73 -19.58 9.03
CA ASN A 104 -7.43 -19.73 7.76
C ASN A 104 -6.99 -18.62 6.79
N ASP A 105 -6.04 -18.95 5.91
CA ASP A 105 -5.45 -18.16 4.81
C ASP A 105 -6.47 -17.57 3.78
N ASP A 106 -7.68 -17.19 4.21
CA ASP A 106 -8.77 -16.67 3.36
C ASP A 106 -8.56 -15.19 2.96
N PHE A 107 -7.71 -14.47 3.71
CA PHE A 107 -7.41 -13.05 3.50
C PHE A 107 -5.91 -12.77 3.30
N ASP A 108 -5.03 -13.68 3.73
CA ASP A 108 -3.59 -13.66 3.48
C ASP A 108 -3.18 -13.89 2.01
N ASP A 109 -1.93 -13.53 1.72
CA ASP A 109 -1.28 -13.83 0.45
C ASP A 109 -1.08 -15.31 0.18
N GLU A 110 -1.23 -15.71 -1.09
CA GLU A 110 -1.10 -17.11 -1.48
C GLU A 110 0.39 -17.46 -1.70
N HIS A 111 0.97 -18.24 -0.79
CA HIS A 111 2.31 -18.80 -1.01
C HIS A 111 2.39 -19.64 -2.29
N ILE A 112 3.35 -19.30 -3.15
CA ILE A 112 3.61 -19.96 -4.42
C ILE A 112 4.86 -20.85 -4.31
N ALA A 113 4.71 -22.12 -4.67
CA ALA A 113 5.88 -22.97 -4.85
C ALA A 113 6.79 -22.43 -5.96
N ILE A 114 8.12 -22.41 -5.74
CA ILE A 114 9.11 -21.93 -6.73
C ILE A 114 8.92 -22.55 -8.13
N ALA A 115 8.46 -23.80 -8.19
CA ALA A 115 8.18 -24.48 -9.45
C ALA A 115 7.08 -23.79 -10.29
N ASP A 116 6.12 -23.16 -9.63
CA ASP A 116 4.91 -22.58 -10.22
C ASP A 116 5.04 -21.08 -10.53
N ILE A 117 6.09 -20.41 -10.03
CA ILE A 117 6.42 -19.02 -10.43
C ILE A 117 6.49 -18.89 -11.97
N PRO A 118 5.85 -17.88 -12.58
CA PRO A 118 5.90 -17.62 -14.01
C PRO A 118 7.32 -17.60 -14.59
N GLN A 119 7.53 -18.28 -15.73
CA GLN A 119 8.86 -18.39 -16.35
C GLN A 119 9.48 -17.01 -16.67
N LYS A 120 8.64 -16.02 -17.00
CA LYS A 120 9.08 -14.65 -17.28
C LYS A 120 9.75 -14.00 -16.06
N ILE A 121 9.22 -14.22 -14.86
CA ILE A 121 9.80 -13.74 -13.60
C ILE A 121 11.13 -14.45 -13.33
N LYS A 122 11.15 -15.79 -13.47
CA LYS A 122 12.39 -16.59 -13.33
C LYS A 122 13.51 -16.12 -14.28
N ASP A 123 13.17 -15.84 -15.53
CA ASP A 123 14.11 -15.36 -16.54
C ASP A 123 14.63 -13.96 -16.18
N PHE A 124 13.77 -13.07 -15.68
CA PHE A 124 14.15 -11.75 -15.21
C PHE A 124 15.12 -11.82 -14.02
N ILE A 125 14.82 -12.63 -13.01
CA ILE A 125 15.68 -12.83 -11.82
C ILE A 125 17.02 -13.44 -12.24
N ALA A 126 17.03 -14.47 -13.08
CA ALA A 126 18.28 -15.08 -13.55
C ALA A 126 19.17 -14.11 -14.35
N ALA A 127 18.57 -13.19 -15.10
CA ALA A 127 19.30 -12.21 -15.91
C ALA A 127 19.86 -11.03 -15.10
N ASN A 128 19.13 -10.57 -14.08
CA ASN A 128 19.44 -9.32 -13.36
C ASN A 128 19.95 -9.54 -11.92
N PHE A 129 19.55 -10.65 -11.29
CA PHE A 129 19.80 -10.99 -9.89
C PHE A 129 20.40 -12.40 -9.73
N GLY A 130 20.98 -12.97 -10.78
CA GLY A 130 21.39 -14.38 -10.84
C GLY A 130 22.49 -14.82 -9.85
N GLN A 131 23.05 -13.91 -9.06
CA GLN A 131 23.90 -14.24 -7.91
C GLN A 131 23.10 -14.67 -6.66
N TYR A 132 21.81 -14.41 -6.61
CA TYR A 132 20.89 -14.72 -5.51
C TYR A 132 19.95 -15.86 -5.90
N THR A 133 19.43 -16.57 -4.90
CA THR A 133 18.37 -17.57 -5.07
C THR A 133 17.03 -17.01 -4.62
N ILE A 134 15.93 -17.56 -5.12
CA ILE A 134 14.58 -17.27 -4.63
C ILE A 134 14.39 -18.05 -3.32
N GLU A 135 13.95 -17.37 -2.26
CA GLU A 135 13.64 -17.96 -0.96
C GLU A 135 12.14 -18.15 -0.78
N GLU A 136 11.38 -17.08 -0.98
CA GLU A 136 9.92 -17.01 -0.90
C GLU A 136 9.34 -16.56 -2.25
N ALA A 137 8.08 -16.92 -2.48
CA ALA A 137 7.28 -16.32 -3.55
C ALA A 137 5.82 -16.35 -3.13
N GLU A 138 5.15 -15.22 -3.22
CA GLU A 138 3.75 -15.05 -2.85
C GLU A 138 2.97 -14.47 -4.02
N ARG A 139 1.67 -14.73 -3.99
CA ARG A 139 0.71 -14.11 -4.88
C ARG A 139 -0.20 -13.23 -4.05
N GLU A 140 0.02 -11.95 -4.22
CA GLU A 140 -0.78 -10.92 -3.59
C GLU A 140 -2.26 -11.05 -3.93
N ASN A 141 -3.08 -10.51 -3.08
CA ASN A 141 -4.53 -10.40 -3.21
C ASN A 141 -4.97 -9.70 -4.52
N ASN A 142 -4.24 -8.70 -5.01
CA ASN A 142 -4.48 -8.07 -6.33
C ASN A 142 -3.98 -8.93 -7.53
N GLY A 143 -3.30 -10.04 -7.24
CA GLY A 143 -2.74 -10.99 -8.19
C GLY A 143 -1.33 -10.68 -8.70
N ASN A 144 -0.66 -9.68 -8.13
CA ASN A 144 0.77 -9.44 -8.28
C ASN A 144 1.57 -10.58 -7.64
N TYR A 145 2.88 -10.55 -7.88
CA TYR A 145 3.81 -11.50 -7.29
C TYR A 145 4.83 -10.74 -6.48
N GLU A 146 4.98 -11.11 -5.21
CA GLU A 146 6.11 -10.75 -4.38
C GLU A 146 7.13 -11.90 -4.39
N ILE A 147 8.41 -11.58 -4.61
CA ILE A 147 9.48 -12.59 -4.68
C ILE A 147 10.63 -12.17 -3.79
N GLU A 148 10.82 -12.88 -2.69
CA GLU A 148 11.97 -12.70 -1.80
C GLU A 148 13.20 -13.44 -2.33
N LEU A 149 14.33 -12.74 -2.35
CA LEU A 149 15.64 -13.27 -2.72
C LEU A 149 16.49 -13.53 -1.47
N SER A 150 17.50 -14.40 -1.60
CA SER A 150 18.44 -14.82 -0.53
C SER A 150 19.34 -13.76 0.09
N ASN A 151 19.07 -12.51 -0.21
CA ASN A 151 19.74 -11.34 0.32
C ASN A 151 18.71 -10.33 0.84
N ASP A 152 17.52 -10.83 1.19
CA ASP A 152 16.40 -10.11 1.79
C ASP A 152 15.85 -8.99 0.89
N ILE A 153 16.04 -9.10 -0.44
CA ILE A 153 15.38 -8.19 -1.39
C ILE A 153 14.09 -8.85 -1.84
N GLU A 154 13.00 -8.13 -1.65
CA GLU A 154 11.69 -8.45 -2.21
C GLU A 154 11.48 -7.69 -3.53
N LEU A 155 10.97 -8.41 -4.54
CA LEU A 155 10.71 -7.88 -5.87
C LEU A 155 9.23 -8.03 -6.20
N ILE A 156 8.57 -6.94 -6.55
CA ILE A 156 7.16 -6.92 -6.94
C ILE A 156 7.03 -7.00 -8.46
N PHE A 157 6.18 -7.90 -8.93
CA PHE A 157 5.81 -8.05 -10.34
C PHE A 157 4.30 -7.96 -10.51
N ASP A 158 3.85 -7.38 -11.63
CA ASP A 158 2.43 -7.43 -11.95
C ASP A 158 1.94 -8.86 -12.24
N SER A 159 0.63 -9.06 -12.28
CA SER A 159 0.01 -10.35 -12.63
C SER A 159 0.44 -10.94 -13.99
N ASN A 160 1.07 -10.16 -14.88
CA ASN A 160 1.64 -10.61 -16.16
C ASN A 160 3.17 -10.88 -16.08
N GLY A 161 3.75 -10.82 -14.89
CA GLY A 161 5.17 -10.98 -14.62
C GLY A 161 6.05 -9.85 -15.15
N ASN A 162 5.53 -8.63 -15.30
CA ASN A 162 6.35 -7.43 -15.53
C ASN A 162 6.89 -6.93 -14.19
N PHE A 163 8.18 -6.61 -14.13
CA PHE A 163 8.80 -6.03 -12.92
C PHE A 163 8.22 -4.65 -12.63
N LEU A 164 7.75 -4.43 -11.41
CA LEU A 164 7.23 -3.15 -10.92
C LEU A 164 8.27 -2.42 -10.09
N GLY A 165 8.97 -3.13 -9.21
CA GLY A 165 9.98 -2.51 -8.36
C GLY A 165 10.52 -3.45 -7.27
N ILE A 166 11.46 -2.94 -6.50
CA ILE A 166 11.86 -3.49 -5.20
C ILE A 166 10.79 -3.06 -4.19
N ALA A 167 10.29 -4.00 -3.39
CA ALA A 167 9.31 -3.71 -2.36
C ALA A 167 9.84 -2.65 -1.38
N VAL A 168 8.94 -1.80 -0.91
CA VAL A 168 9.12 -0.88 0.21
C VAL A 168 7.81 -0.88 0.98
N ASP A 169 7.88 -0.96 2.30
CA ASP A 169 6.70 -0.74 3.13
C ASP A 169 6.32 0.74 3.02
N GLU A 170 5.03 1.03 2.81
CA GLU A 170 4.54 2.41 2.88
C GLU A 170 4.66 2.94 4.32
N ASN A 171 4.55 2.03 5.29
CA ASN A 171 4.59 2.28 6.73
C ASN A 171 6.03 2.35 7.34
N GLU A 172 7.10 2.03 6.59
CA GLU A 172 8.50 2.05 7.11
C GLU A 172 8.95 3.45 7.58
N ASP A 173 8.26 4.52 7.16
CA ASP A 173 8.46 5.90 7.58
C ASP A 173 7.29 6.45 8.47
N GLU A 174 6.18 5.71 8.66
CA GLU A 174 4.97 6.14 9.39
C GLU A 174 4.81 5.50 10.78
N ASP A 175 5.65 4.52 11.15
CA ASP A 175 5.83 4.02 12.53
C ASP A 175 6.28 5.11 13.56
N GLU A 176 6.36 6.38 13.15
CA GLU A 176 6.75 7.53 13.96
C GLU A 176 5.68 8.63 14.06
N ASP A 177 4.39 8.34 13.82
CA ASP A 177 3.32 9.30 14.18
C ASP A 177 3.34 9.58 15.70
N GLY A 178 3.84 8.63 16.50
CA GLY A 178 4.06 8.80 17.94
C GLY A 178 2.76 8.76 18.74
N ASP A 179 1.66 8.53 18.05
CA ASP A 179 0.32 8.46 18.61
C ASP A 179 0.16 7.19 19.42
N VAL A 180 -0.60 7.30 20.50
CA VAL A 180 -0.79 6.22 21.47
C VAL A 180 -2.26 6.01 21.72
N ASP A 181 -2.76 4.84 21.35
CA ASP A 181 -4.09 4.38 21.70
C ASP A 181 -4.39 4.58 23.19
N ILE A 182 -5.53 5.20 23.47
CA ILE A 182 -6.07 5.32 24.82
C ILE A 182 -7.47 4.72 24.87
N ASN A 183 -7.69 3.87 25.87
CA ASN A 183 -9.04 3.38 26.12
C ASN A 183 -9.99 4.57 26.43
N PRO A 184 -11.16 4.69 25.80
CA PRO A 184 -12.07 5.82 26.03
C PRO A 184 -12.48 6.02 27.50
N SER A 185 -12.42 4.96 28.31
CA SER A 185 -12.68 5.07 29.75
C SER A 185 -11.60 5.84 30.52
N ASP A 186 -10.37 5.86 30.01
CA ASP A 186 -9.20 6.53 30.57
C ASP A 186 -9.07 8.00 30.13
N LEU A 187 -9.87 8.44 29.13
CA LEU A 187 -9.92 9.84 28.72
C LEU A 187 -10.23 10.80 29.88
N PRO A 188 -9.66 12.01 29.90
CA PRO A 188 -10.00 13.07 30.83
C PRO A 188 -11.52 13.29 30.96
N GLN A 189 -12.01 13.48 32.18
CA GLN A 189 -13.45 13.66 32.42
C GLN A 189 -14.03 14.87 31.66
N VAL A 190 -13.23 15.93 31.47
CA VAL A 190 -13.64 17.12 30.71
C VAL A 190 -13.95 16.81 29.25
N ILE A 191 -13.19 15.90 28.62
CA ILE A 191 -13.42 15.46 27.23
C ILE A 191 -14.70 14.63 27.18
N LYS A 192 -14.86 13.65 28.07
CA LYS A 192 -16.07 12.83 28.16
C LYS A 192 -17.33 13.68 28.40
N ASP A 193 -17.24 14.69 29.26
CA ASP A 193 -18.33 15.63 29.51
C ASP A 193 -18.65 16.44 28.25
N TYR A 194 -17.64 16.97 27.55
CA TYR A 194 -17.82 17.70 26.29
C TYR A 194 -18.52 16.85 25.23
N ILE A 195 -18.08 15.61 25.03
CA ILE A 195 -18.70 14.70 24.06
C ILE A 195 -20.15 14.40 24.46
N SER A 196 -20.41 14.13 25.74
CA SER A 196 -21.79 13.85 26.20
C SER A 196 -22.75 15.03 26.03
N GLU A 197 -22.27 16.27 26.14
CA GLU A 197 -23.08 17.48 26.02
C GLU A 197 -23.32 17.85 24.55
N ASN A 198 -22.29 17.73 23.71
CA ASN A 198 -22.34 18.19 22.31
C ASN A 198 -22.73 17.09 21.31
N TYR A 199 -22.45 15.83 21.65
CA TYR A 199 -22.66 14.64 20.83
C TYR A 199 -23.39 13.53 21.62
N PRO A 200 -24.58 13.81 22.20
CA PRO A 200 -25.24 12.95 23.19
C PRO A 200 -25.66 11.56 22.68
N ASP A 201 -25.80 11.40 21.36
CA ASP A 201 -26.18 10.15 20.69
C ASP A 201 -25.00 9.49 19.97
N ARG A 202 -23.77 9.94 20.23
CA ARG A 202 -22.55 9.41 19.62
C ARG A 202 -21.74 8.57 20.59
N THR A 203 -21.04 7.60 20.04
CA THR A 203 -20.10 6.74 20.76
C THR A 203 -18.70 6.99 20.23
N ILE A 204 -17.72 6.90 21.12
CA ILE A 204 -16.31 6.95 20.77
C ILE A 204 -15.95 5.61 20.14
N ILE A 205 -15.36 5.63 18.94
CA ILE A 205 -14.92 4.44 18.22
C ILE A 205 -13.40 4.32 18.15
N GLU A 206 -12.68 5.39 18.46
CA GLU A 206 -11.22 5.46 18.53
C GLU A 206 -10.86 6.66 19.41
N ALA A 207 -9.74 6.54 20.13
CA ALA A 207 -9.21 7.63 20.93
C ALA A 207 -7.71 7.43 21.12
N GLU A 208 -6.95 8.50 20.89
CA GLU A 208 -5.50 8.48 20.84
C GLU A 208 -4.91 9.67 21.60
N ILE A 209 -3.64 9.55 21.98
CA ILE A 209 -2.82 10.65 22.45
C ILE A 209 -1.78 10.92 21.39
N GLU A 210 -1.81 12.11 20.80
CA GLU A 210 -0.87 12.52 19.77
C GLU A 210 0.56 12.71 20.32
N GLU A 211 1.58 12.74 19.46
CA GLU A 211 2.98 12.96 19.87
C GLU A 211 3.17 14.20 20.78
N ASP A 212 2.40 15.27 20.53
CA ASP A 212 2.46 16.52 21.29
C ASP A 212 1.70 16.49 22.64
N GLY A 213 1.00 15.39 22.90
CA GLY A 213 0.19 15.12 24.09
C GLY A 213 -1.26 15.59 24.01
N ASN A 214 -1.73 16.06 22.85
CA ASN A 214 -3.14 16.31 22.59
C ASN A 214 -3.91 14.98 22.53
N TYR A 215 -5.24 15.06 22.60
CA TYR A 215 -6.12 13.91 22.46
C TYR A 215 -6.91 14.05 21.16
N GLU A 216 -6.86 13.00 20.35
CA GLU A 216 -7.77 12.81 19.23
C GLU A 216 -8.86 11.82 19.61
N VAL A 217 -10.11 12.07 19.20
CA VAL A 217 -11.25 11.20 19.47
C VAL A 217 -12.14 11.12 18.24
N THR A 218 -12.22 9.94 17.63
CA THR A 218 -13.15 9.67 16.52
C THR A 218 -14.48 9.10 17.04
N LEU A 219 -15.58 9.67 16.54
CA LEU A 219 -16.95 9.27 16.86
C LEU A 219 -17.52 8.33 15.81
N ASN A 220 -18.52 7.53 16.18
CA ASN A 220 -19.16 6.53 15.30
C ASN A 220 -19.81 7.07 14.02
N ASN A 221 -19.84 8.38 13.83
CA ASN A 221 -20.31 9.03 12.62
C ASN A 221 -19.18 9.68 11.80
N GLY A 222 -17.93 9.29 12.04
CA GLY A 222 -16.74 9.78 11.33
C GLY A 222 -16.26 11.16 11.78
N VAL A 223 -16.91 11.78 12.78
CA VAL A 223 -16.44 13.06 13.31
C VAL A 223 -15.24 12.83 14.21
N GLU A 224 -14.14 13.47 13.88
CA GLU A 224 -12.87 13.50 14.62
C GLU A 224 -12.83 14.77 15.46
N LEU A 225 -12.42 14.63 16.73
CA LEU A 225 -12.37 15.73 17.69
C LEU A 225 -10.97 15.82 18.30
N GLU A 226 -10.34 16.98 18.17
CA GLU A 226 -9.06 17.26 18.82
C GLU A 226 -9.26 18.07 20.11
N PHE A 227 -8.50 17.71 21.14
CA PHE A 227 -8.43 18.39 22.42
C PHE A 227 -6.98 18.62 22.81
N ASP A 228 -6.67 19.74 23.45
CA ASP A 228 -5.34 19.95 23.98
C ASP A 228 -5.02 18.97 25.14
N SER A 229 -3.76 18.90 25.55
CA SER A 229 -3.32 18.08 26.69
C SER A 229 -4.02 18.37 28.04
N GLU A 230 -4.72 19.51 28.19
CA GLU A 230 -5.54 19.84 29.37
C GLU A 230 -7.02 19.40 29.20
N GLY A 231 -7.39 18.91 28.01
CA GLY A 231 -8.71 18.46 27.61
C GLY A 231 -9.63 19.58 27.13
N ASN A 232 -9.09 20.75 26.76
CA ASN A 232 -9.88 21.81 26.13
C ASN A 232 -10.07 21.49 24.65
N PHE A 233 -11.30 21.59 24.15
CA PHE A 233 -11.62 21.37 22.75
C PHE A 233 -10.88 22.35 21.82
N LEU A 234 -10.27 21.83 20.76
CA LEU A 234 -9.55 22.57 19.75
C LEU A 234 -10.35 22.67 18.45
N LYS A 235 -10.64 21.54 17.80
CA LYS A 235 -11.34 21.48 16.52
C LYS A 235 -12.14 20.18 16.36
N ALA A 236 -13.02 20.18 15.38
CA ALA A 236 -13.71 18.99 14.90
C ALA A 236 -13.55 18.93 13.37
N ASP A 237 -13.23 17.75 12.85
CA ASP A 237 -13.23 17.42 11.43
C ASP A 237 -14.35 16.39 11.17
N ASP A 238 -15.06 16.50 10.05
CA ASP A 238 -16.10 15.56 9.68
C ASP A 238 -15.77 14.73 8.43
N ASN A 239 -14.57 14.93 7.84
CA ASN A 239 -14.01 14.24 6.67
C ASN A 239 -15.00 14.04 5.50
N ASN A 240 -16.07 14.82 5.49
CA ASN A 240 -17.10 14.77 4.47
C ASN A 240 -16.74 15.84 3.45
N GLY A 241 -15.69 15.58 2.68
CA GLY A 241 -15.03 16.50 1.76
C GLY A 241 -15.95 17.54 1.11
N ASP A 242 -15.97 18.72 1.71
CA ASP A 242 -16.30 19.94 0.99
C ASP A 242 -14.96 20.44 0.42
N ASP A 243 -14.66 19.98 -0.80
CA ASP A 243 -13.95 20.78 -1.81
C ASP A 243 -14.77 22.05 -2.09
N GLU A 244 -14.97 22.90 -1.08
CA GLU A 244 -15.32 24.29 -1.31
C GLU A 244 -14.00 24.98 -1.61
N GLU A 245 -13.71 25.06 -2.91
CA GLU A 245 -12.69 25.97 -3.43
C GLU A 245 -12.95 27.38 -2.88
N ASP A 246 -12.16 27.78 -1.88
CA ASP A 246 -12.06 29.17 -1.44
C ASP A 246 -11.22 29.96 -2.47
N ASP A 247 -11.92 30.90 -3.12
CA ASP A 247 -11.54 32.09 -3.93
C ASP A 247 -11.36 32.00 -5.47
#